data_AF-A0A1B6EIQ3-F1
#
_entry.id   AF-A0A1B6EIQ3-F1
#
_cell.length_a   1.000
_cell.length_b   1.000
_cell.length_c   1.000
_cell.angle_alpha   90.00
_cell.angle_beta   90.00
_cell.angle_gamma   90.00
#
_symmetry.space_group_name_H-M   'P 1'
#
loop_
_entity.id
_entity.type
_entity.pdbx_description
1 polymer ?
#
loop_
_entity_poly.entity_id
_entity_poly.type
_entity_poly.pdbx_seq_one_letter_code
_entity_poly.pdbx_strand_id
1 'polypeptide(L)'
;DDEDDEEESEGAKADLFIENPADVRARAEQRRQEMRGRGSGRSRAAFSRKDVVGKPKGQGQEKEVIINREFKNTNKAFRGNHNRRTMAAKKRRQGMVPF
;
A
#
# COMPACT_ATOMS: atom_id res chain seq x y z
N ASP A 1 -19.83 44.42 -2.64
CA ASP A 1 -20.75 43.29 -2.76
C ASP A 1 -19.95 42.02 -2.80
N ASP A 2 -19.53 41.63 -1.60
CA ASP A 2 -18.94 40.35 -1.27
C ASP A 2 -20.09 39.48 -0.76
N GLU A 3 -20.63 38.60 -1.61
CA GLU A 3 -21.57 37.54 -1.20
C GLU A 3 -20.83 36.21 -1.26
N ASP A 4 -20.23 35.91 -0.11
CA ASP A 4 -19.66 34.64 0.30
C ASP A 4 -20.81 33.68 0.65
N ASP A 5 -21.27 32.93 -0.36
CA ASP A 5 -22.30 31.89 -0.23
C ASP A 5 -21.61 30.54 0.09
N GLU A 6 -21.03 30.45 1.29
CA GLU A 6 -20.71 29.16 1.91
C GLU A 6 -22.02 28.58 2.45
N GLU A 7 -22.76 27.85 1.60
CA GLU A 7 -23.84 26.96 2.03
C GLU A 7 -23.26 25.89 2.98
N GLU A 8 -23.23 26.23 4.27
CA GLU A 8 -23.05 25.31 5.38
C GLU A 8 -24.23 24.33 5.32
N SER A 9 -24.01 23.17 4.67
CA SER A 9 -24.98 22.08 4.69
C SER A 9 -25.10 21.58 6.13
N GLU A 10 -25.96 22.21 6.91
CA GLU A 10 -26.46 21.72 8.19
C GLU A 10 -27.36 20.49 7.93
N GLY A 11 -26.76 19.42 7.42
CA GLY A 11 -27.33 18.10 7.55
C GLY A 11 -27.45 17.82 9.04
N ALA A 12 -28.68 17.60 9.52
CA ALA A 12 -28.99 17.29 10.91
C ALA A 12 -27.84 16.50 11.54
N LYS A 13 -27.26 17.03 12.62
CA LYS A 13 -26.23 16.33 13.41
C LYS A 13 -26.83 14.98 13.74
N ALA A 14 -26.48 13.96 12.96
CA ALA A 14 -26.90 12.61 13.27
C ALA A 14 -26.46 12.41 14.71
N ASP A 15 -27.35 11.97 15.59
CA ASP A 15 -26.96 11.52 16.91
C ASP A 15 -25.95 10.40 16.67
N LEU A 16 -24.67 10.77 16.63
CA LEU A 16 -23.55 9.88 16.37
C LEU A 16 -23.38 9.09 17.65
N PHE A 17 -24.29 8.15 17.88
CA PHE A 17 -24.12 7.13 18.90
C PHE A 17 -22.74 6.53 18.67
N ILE A 18 -21.83 6.82 19.59
CA ILE A 18 -20.45 6.34 19.50
C ILE A 18 -20.56 4.83 19.57
N GLU A 19 -20.29 4.16 18.44
CA GLU A 19 -20.28 2.70 18.38
C GLU A 19 -19.43 2.17 19.53
N ASN A 20 -19.87 1.08 20.15
CA ASN A 20 -19.10 0.46 21.22
C ASN A 20 -17.67 0.17 20.71
N PRO A 21 -16.62 0.62 21.41
CA PRO A 21 -15.24 0.47 20.95
C PRO A 21 -14.81 -1.00 20.79
N ALA A 22 -15.50 -1.93 21.47
CA ALA A 22 -15.30 -3.37 21.29
C ALA A 22 -15.73 -3.81 19.88
N ASP A 23 -16.88 -3.33 19.40
CA ASP A 23 -17.42 -3.68 18.08
C ASP A 23 -16.58 -3.08 16.95
N VAL A 24 -16.09 -1.85 17.13
CA VAL A 24 -15.13 -1.21 16.21
C VAL A 24 -13.85 -2.03 16.11
N ARG A 25 -13.30 -2.49 17.25
CA ARG A 25 -12.10 -3.36 17.26
C ARG A 25 -12.37 -4.70 16.58
N ALA A 26 -13.50 -5.34 16.85
CA ALA A 26 -13.88 -6.61 16.24
C ALA A 26 -14.01 -6.47 14.71
N ARG A 27 -14.70 -5.43 14.22
CA ARG A 27 -14.84 -5.13 12.79
C ARG A 27 -13.49 -4.85 12.13
N ALA A 28 -12.60 -4.12 12.80
CA ALA A 28 -11.25 -3.87 12.31
C ALA A 28 -10.40 -5.14 12.24
N GLU A 29 -10.53 -6.05 13.21
CA GLU A 29 -9.85 -7.34 13.24
C GLU A 29 -10.33 -8.28 12.13
N GLN A 30 -11.64 -8.37 11.92
CA GLN A 30 -12.23 -9.12 10.81
C GLN A 30 -11.68 -8.60 9.47
N ARG A 31 -11.69 -7.29 9.25
CA ARG A 31 -11.12 -6.69 8.03
C ARG A 31 -9.62 -6.98 7.88
N ARG A 32 -8.85 -6.96 8.97
CA ARG A 32 -7.42 -7.35 8.95
C ARG A 32 -7.25 -8.83 8.59
N GLN A 33 -8.08 -9.72 9.13
CA GLN A 33 -8.04 -11.15 8.84
C GLN A 33 -8.43 -11.45 7.39
N GLU A 34 -9.50 -10.82 6.89
CA GLU A 34 -9.93 -10.93 5.50
C GLU A 34 -8.85 -10.44 4.53
N MET A 35 -8.21 -9.30 4.80
CA MET A 35 -7.12 -8.79 3.97
C MET A 35 -5.86 -9.65 4.05
N ARG A 36 -5.64 -10.37 5.16
CA ARG A 36 -4.59 -11.38 5.28
C ARG A 36 -4.92 -12.65 4.49
N GLY A 37 -6.20 -13.05 4.44
CA GLY A 37 -6.69 -14.23 3.70
C GLY A 37 -6.84 -14.02 2.18
N ARG A 38 -7.22 -12.81 1.74
CA ARG A 38 -7.45 -12.44 0.32
C ARG A 38 -6.17 -12.26 -0.51
N GLY A 39 -5.10 -12.95 -0.17
CA GLY A 39 -4.05 -13.21 -1.16
C GLY A 39 -3.10 -12.05 -1.44
N SER A 40 -2.50 -11.47 -0.39
CA SER A 40 -1.05 -11.25 -0.46
C SER A 40 -0.33 -12.51 0.04
N GLY A 41 -0.74 -13.67 -0.50
CA GLY A 41 -0.23 -15.01 -0.20
C GLY A 41 1.18 -15.25 -0.71
N ARG A 42 1.85 -14.23 -1.23
CA ARG A 42 3.30 -14.22 -1.25
C ARG A 42 3.75 -13.61 0.06
N SER A 43 3.92 -14.47 1.06
CA SER A 43 4.58 -14.11 2.31
C SER A 43 5.76 -13.21 1.96
N ARG A 44 5.89 -12.07 2.66
CA ARG A 44 7.05 -11.20 2.48
C ARG A 44 8.36 -11.99 2.66
N ALA A 45 8.31 -13.14 3.36
CA ALA A 45 9.37 -14.12 3.47
C ALA A 45 9.68 -14.89 2.16
N ALA A 46 8.69 -15.35 1.39
CA ALA A 46 8.88 -16.10 0.13
C ALA A 46 9.46 -15.22 -1.00
N PHE A 47 9.28 -13.90 -0.93
CA PHE A 47 9.95 -12.96 -1.83
C PHE A 47 11.30 -12.45 -1.32
N SER A 48 11.61 -12.62 -0.04
CA SER A 48 12.77 -11.99 0.57
C SER A 48 14.06 -12.80 0.39
N ARG A 49 14.01 -14.04 -0.09
CA ARG A 49 15.18 -14.93 -0.14
C ARG A 49 15.32 -15.67 -1.47
N LYS A 50 14.99 -14.99 -2.57
CA LYS A 50 15.38 -15.48 -3.89
C LYS A 50 16.86 -15.18 -4.07
N ASP A 51 17.69 -16.21 -4.03
CA ASP A 51 19.13 -16.03 -4.22
C ASP A 51 19.39 -15.47 -5.63
N VAL A 52 20.14 -14.37 -5.67
CA VAL A 52 20.56 -13.68 -6.89
C VAL A 52 22.10 -13.72 -7.01
N VAL A 53 22.78 -14.17 -5.96
CA VAL A 53 24.23 -14.38 -5.91
C VAL A 53 24.49 -15.69 -6.63
N GLY A 54 24.91 -15.59 -7.89
CA GLY A 54 25.24 -16.77 -8.68
C GLY A 54 26.60 -17.35 -8.31
N LYS A 55 26.94 -18.46 -8.97
CA LYS A 55 28.27 -19.06 -8.93
C LYS A 55 29.34 -18.06 -9.43
N PRO A 56 30.61 -18.25 -9.01
CA PRO A 56 31.73 -17.43 -9.49
C PRO A 56 31.81 -17.43 -11.02
N LYS A 57 32.43 -16.37 -11.56
CA LYS A 57 32.57 -16.16 -13.01
C LYS A 57 33.22 -17.38 -13.67
N GLY A 58 32.61 -17.87 -14.76
CA GLY A 58 33.13 -19.00 -15.55
C GLY A 58 32.48 -20.35 -15.27
N GLN A 59 31.65 -20.49 -14.22
CA GLN A 59 30.98 -21.76 -13.89
C GLN A 59 29.53 -21.88 -14.38
N GLY A 60 29.04 -20.91 -15.16
CA GLY A 60 27.63 -20.81 -15.54
C GLY A 60 26.72 -20.48 -14.33
N GLN A 61 25.48 -20.07 -14.60
CA GLN A 61 24.50 -19.78 -13.54
C GLN A 61 23.33 -20.75 -13.62
N GLU A 62 22.75 -21.05 -12.46
CA GLU A 62 21.55 -21.87 -12.37
C GLU A 62 20.34 -21.09 -12.91
N LYS A 63 19.40 -21.80 -13.54
CA LYS A 63 18.21 -21.19 -14.17
C LYS A 63 17.41 -20.36 -13.16
N GLU A 64 17.34 -20.82 -11.91
CA GLU A 64 16.66 -20.11 -10.83
C GLU A 64 17.28 -18.73 -10.55
N VAL A 65 18.61 -18.61 -10.56
CA VAL A 65 19.32 -17.34 -10.32
C VAL A 65 19.03 -16.33 -11.44
N ILE A 66 18.95 -16.80 -12.70
CA ILE A 66 18.61 -15.97 -13.86
C ILE A 66 17.18 -15.44 -13.71
N ILE A 67 16.21 -16.34 -13.45
CA ILE A 67 14.80 -15.98 -13.25
C ILE A 67 14.65 -15.00 -12.07
N ASN A 68 15.37 -15.24 -10.97
CA ASN A 68 15.36 -14.36 -9.81
C ASN A 68 15.95 -12.98 -10.12
N ARG A 69 17.01 -12.92 -10.93
CA ARG A 69 17.63 -11.67 -11.39
C ARG A 69 16.70 -10.87 -12.29
N GLU A 70 16.06 -11.52 -13.26
CA GLU A 70 15.06 -10.89 -14.13
C GLU A 70 13.87 -10.37 -13.33
N PHE A 71 13.36 -11.18 -12.40
CA PHE A 71 12.28 -10.77 -11.51
C PHE A 71 12.67 -9.55 -10.65
N LYS A 72 13.88 -9.52 -10.11
CA LYS A 72 14.40 -8.37 -9.34
C LYS A 72 14.56 -7.13 -10.24
N ASN A 73 15.10 -7.29 -11.45
CA ASN A 73 15.30 -6.18 -12.39
C ASN A 73 13.99 -5.55 -12.86
N THR A 74 12.97 -6.37 -13.14
CA THR A 74 11.64 -5.91 -13.56
C THR A 74 10.86 -5.29 -12.39
N ASN A 75 10.93 -5.88 -11.20
CA ASN A 75 10.13 -5.46 -10.04
C ASN A 75 10.85 -4.49 -9.09
N LYS A 76 12.12 -4.14 -9.32
CA LYS A 76 12.85 -3.16 -8.46
C LYS A 76 12.11 -1.82 -8.35
N ALA A 77 11.50 -1.39 -9.45
CA ALA A 77 10.75 -0.13 -9.51
C ALA A 77 9.35 -0.24 -8.89
N PHE A 78 8.76 -1.44 -8.84
CA PHE A 78 7.41 -1.65 -8.30
C PHE A 78 7.30 -1.23 -6.82
N ARG A 79 8.34 -1.50 -6.02
CA ARG A 79 8.37 -1.07 -4.61
C ARG A 79 8.83 0.37 -4.41
N GLY A 80 9.82 0.83 -5.18
CA GLY A 80 10.40 2.16 -4.99
C GLY A 80 9.56 3.31 -5.57
N ASN A 81 8.91 3.10 -6.72
CA ASN A 81 8.29 4.20 -7.47
C ASN A 81 6.81 4.43 -7.10
N HIS A 82 6.08 3.36 -6.75
CA HIS A 82 4.68 3.48 -6.33
C HIS A 82 4.52 4.34 -5.07
N ASN A 83 5.50 4.32 -4.17
CA ASN A 83 5.45 5.13 -2.96
C ASN A 83 5.56 6.64 -3.25
N ARG A 84 6.32 7.03 -4.28
CA ARG A 84 6.43 8.46 -4.67
C ARG A 84 5.11 9.00 -5.23
N ARG A 85 4.51 8.28 -6.19
CA ARG A 85 3.24 8.71 -6.81
C ARG A 85 2.09 8.72 -5.82
N THR A 86 1.97 7.66 -5.00
CA THR A 86 0.90 7.57 -4.00
C THR A 86 1.05 8.62 -2.90
N MET A 87 2.28 8.87 -2.42
CA MET A 87 2.52 9.92 -1.44
C MET A 87 2.36 11.32 -2.03
N ALA A 88 2.74 11.56 -3.28
CA ALA A 88 2.47 12.83 -3.97
C ALA A 88 0.97 13.08 -4.13
N ALA A 89 0.20 12.07 -4.54
CA ALA A 89 -1.26 12.16 -4.62
C ALA A 89 -1.89 12.39 -3.24
N LYS A 90 -1.39 11.74 -2.19
CA LYS A 90 -1.82 11.98 -0.81
C LYS A 90 -1.55 13.42 -0.38
N LYS A 91 -0.35 13.96 -0.67
CA LYS A 91 0.00 15.35 -0.36
C LYS A 91 -0.89 16.35 -1.10
N ARG A 92 -1.20 16.13 -2.39
CA ARG A 92 -2.15 16.98 -3.14
C ARG A 92 -3.55 16.93 -2.53
N ARG A 93 -4.05 15.74 -2.18
CA ARG A 93 -5.36 15.59 -1.53
C ARG A 93 -5.42 16.29 -0.17
N GLN A 94 -4.30 16.39 0.54
CA GLN A 94 -4.20 17.05 1.84
C GLN A 94 -3.87 18.56 1.74
N GLY A 95 -3.87 19.15 0.53
CA GLY A 95 -3.56 20.57 0.35
C GLY A 95 -2.11 20.96 0.63
N MET A 96 -1.20 19.98 0.74
CA MET A 96 0.23 20.22 1.06
C MET A 96 1.10 20.50 -0.17
N VAL A 97 0.50 20.61 -1.35
CA VAL A 97 1.19 20.98 -2.59
C VAL A 97 0.44 22.16 -3.18
N PRO A 98 1.11 23.30 -3.40
CA PRO A 98 0.49 24.45 -4.06
C PRO A 98 0.06 24.07 -5.48
N PHE A 99 -1.02 24.71 -5.94
CA PHE A 99 -1.57 24.57 -7.28
C PHE A 99 -0.64 25.19 -8.32
#